data_AF-A0A3A6WE37-F1
#
_entry.id   AF-A0A3A6WE37-F1
#
_cell.length_a   1.000
_cell.length_b   1.000
_cell.length_c   1.000
_cell.angle_alpha   90.00
_cell.angle_beta   90.00
_cell.angle_gamma   90.00
#
_symmetry.space_group_name_H-M   'P 1'
#
loop_
_entity.id
_entity.type
_entity.pdbx_description
1 polymer ?
#
loop_
_entity_poly.entity_id
_entity_poly.type
_entity_poly.pdbx_seq_one_letter_code
_entity_poly.pdbx_strand_id
1 'polypeptide(L)'
;MALGDLSASYESNGNPGCVSTGAGDLGGISYGAYQLASSVGSVDAFIEWGIRQGGFYTDYANALNQYDINSDAFIQEWKSLAETDYNGFLQMQHDYIKSEYYDTACRYLANNGLHADNHSDALKDVIWSRAVQYGPGNVVDLFNEALRYVPGYTNEWNLSWVDALRFDYDLIVGVYESNKTDEWISDSLSEDVYEGVYNRMEKEKQEALAMFTKEIQ
;
A
#
# COMPACT_ATOMS: atom_id res chain seq x y z
N MET A 1 2.40 15.71 5.39
CA MET A 1 2.24 14.67 4.36
C MET A 1 0.84 14.13 4.51
N ALA A 2 0.16 13.88 3.40
CA ALA A 2 -1.07 13.12 3.38
C ALA A 2 -0.74 11.64 3.56
N LEU A 3 -1.73 10.86 4.02
CA LEU A 3 -1.61 9.41 4.16
C LEU A 3 -1.19 8.78 2.83
N GLY A 4 -0.15 7.95 2.83
CA GLY A 4 0.35 7.26 1.64
C GLY A 4 1.42 8.03 0.87
N ASP A 5 1.69 9.29 1.21
CA ASP A 5 2.78 10.07 0.62
C ASP A 5 4.15 9.41 0.84
N LEU A 6 4.32 8.68 1.96
CA LEU A 6 5.57 7.99 2.28
C LEU A 6 5.97 6.99 1.17
N SER A 7 5.01 6.23 0.67
CA SER A 7 5.27 5.16 -0.30
C SER A 7 5.01 5.52 -1.76
N ALA A 8 4.37 6.67 -2.03
CA ALA A 8 3.91 7.05 -3.38
C ALA A 8 5.02 7.04 -4.45
N SER A 9 6.25 7.42 -4.07
CA SER A 9 7.40 7.44 -5.00
C SER A 9 7.86 6.04 -5.46
N TYR A 10 7.51 4.98 -4.71
CA TYR A 10 7.86 3.59 -5.01
C TYR A 10 6.80 2.84 -5.82
N GLU A 11 5.63 3.44 -6.02
CA GLU A 11 4.52 2.85 -6.78
C GLU A 11 4.64 3.26 -8.25
N SER A 12 4.10 4.41 -8.63
CA SER A 12 4.35 5.02 -9.95
C SER A 12 4.54 6.54 -9.88
N ASN A 13 5.04 7.00 -8.73
CA ASN A 13 5.23 8.43 -8.44
C ASN A 13 3.93 9.23 -8.64
N GLY A 14 2.80 8.62 -8.25
CA GLY A 14 1.47 9.22 -8.30
C GLY A 14 0.85 9.37 -9.70
N ASN A 15 1.32 8.67 -10.74
CA ASN A 15 0.76 8.81 -12.09
C ASN A 15 -0.50 7.94 -12.29
N PRO A 16 -1.73 8.51 -12.29
CA PRO A 16 -2.97 7.76 -12.46
C PRO A 16 -3.14 7.16 -13.86
N GLY A 17 -2.41 7.65 -14.87
CA GLY A 17 -2.45 7.15 -16.25
C GLY A 17 -1.37 6.13 -16.59
N CYS A 18 -0.55 5.71 -15.61
CA CYS A 18 0.50 4.74 -15.84
C CYS A 18 -0.08 3.40 -16.31
N VAL A 19 0.47 2.81 -17.37
CA VAL A 19 0.09 1.48 -17.86
C VAL A 19 1.39 0.74 -18.19
N SER A 20 1.63 -0.38 -17.52
CA SER A 20 2.80 -1.22 -17.79
C SER A 20 2.64 -1.97 -19.13
N THR A 21 3.73 -2.52 -19.66
CA THR A 21 3.67 -3.31 -20.91
C THR A 21 3.15 -4.73 -20.70
N GLY A 22 3.18 -5.24 -19.45
CA GLY A 22 2.88 -6.63 -19.11
C GLY A 22 3.82 -7.67 -19.74
N ALA A 23 4.91 -7.23 -20.38
CA ALA A 23 5.81 -8.10 -21.14
C ALA A 23 6.77 -8.84 -20.20
N GLY A 24 6.54 -10.14 -20.02
CA GLY A 24 7.40 -11.01 -19.19
C GLY A 24 6.95 -11.16 -17.73
N ASP A 25 5.89 -10.46 -17.32
CA ASP A 25 5.35 -10.51 -15.96
C ASP A 25 4.13 -11.43 -15.87
N LEU A 26 4.13 -12.32 -14.86
CA LEU A 26 2.97 -13.17 -14.52
C LEU A 26 1.74 -12.34 -14.08
N GLY A 27 1.97 -11.07 -13.69
CA GLY A 27 0.95 -10.10 -13.26
C GLY A 27 0.10 -9.49 -14.38
N GLY A 28 0.45 -9.72 -15.65
CA GLY A 28 -0.19 -9.06 -16.78
C GLY A 28 0.08 -7.56 -16.82
N ILE A 29 -0.83 -6.79 -17.41
CA ILE A 29 -0.73 -5.32 -17.44
C ILE A 29 -1.14 -4.75 -16.09
N SER A 30 -0.39 -3.76 -15.61
CA SER A 30 -0.65 -3.01 -14.38
C SER A 30 -1.04 -1.57 -14.67
N TYR A 31 -1.98 -1.03 -13.90
CA TYR A 31 -2.63 0.26 -14.16
C TYR A 31 -2.56 1.24 -12.99
N GLY A 32 -2.37 2.51 -13.33
CA GLY A 32 -2.53 3.65 -12.42
C GLY A 32 -1.41 3.87 -11.41
N ALA A 33 -1.70 4.80 -10.50
CA ALA A 33 -0.81 5.32 -9.47
C ALA A 33 -0.22 4.18 -8.62
N TYR A 34 -1.03 3.16 -8.36
CA TYR A 34 -0.73 2.01 -7.49
C TYR A 34 -0.42 0.71 -8.25
N GLN A 35 -0.31 0.77 -9.58
CA GLN A 35 0.01 -0.39 -10.43
C GLN A 35 -0.89 -1.62 -10.17
N LEU A 36 -2.22 -1.41 -10.21
CA LEU A 36 -3.21 -2.47 -10.08
C LEU A 36 -3.04 -3.52 -11.18
N ALA A 37 -2.66 -4.74 -10.81
CA ALA A 37 -2.39 -5.83 -11.75
C ALA A 37 -3.69 -6.48 -12.26
N SER A 38 -3.82 -6.59 -13.58
CA SER A 38 -5.01 -7.17 -14.21
C SER A 38 -5.12 -8.69 -14.04
N SER A 39 -4.02 -9.44 -14.00
CA SER A 39 -4.10 -10.92 -13.97
C SER A 39 -4.63 -11.49 -12.65
N VAL A 40 -4.62 -10.70 -11.58
CA VAL A 40 -5.12 -11.06 -10.24
C VAL A 40 -6.47 -10.42 -9.92
N GLY A 41 -7.08 -9.73 -10.89
CA GLY A 41 -8.42 -9.13 -10.74
C GLY A 41 -8.44 -7.81 -9.96
N SER A 42 -7.30 -7.18 -9.68
CA SER A 42 -7.26 -5.91 -8.94
C SER A 42 -7.91 -4.76 -9.71
N VAL A 43 -7.84 -4.79 -11.05
CA VAL A 43 -8.49 -3.80 -11.92
C VAL A 43 -10.01 -4.00 -11.92
N ASP A 44 -10.48 -5.24 -11.99
CA ASP A 44 -11.91 -5.58 -11.86
C ASP A 44 -12.47 -5.07 -10.52
N ALA A 45 -11.78 -5.38 -9.41
CA ALA A 45 -12.18 -4.94 -8.07
C ALA A 45 -12.24 -3.41 -7.94
N PHE A 46 -11.32 -2.68 -8.57
CA PHE A 46 -11.32 -1.21 -8.61
C PHE A 46 -12.54 -0.65 -9.36
N ILE A 47 -12.86 -1.20 -10.53
CA ILE A 47 -14.03 -0.80 -11.32
C ILE A 47 -15.32 -1.10 -10.55
N GLU A 48 -15.45 -2.31 -10.02
CA GLU A 48 -16.61 -2.71 -9.22
C GLU A 48 -16.79 -1.84 -7.97
N TRP A 49 -15.69 -1.48 -7.31
CA TRP A 49 -15.71 -0.54 -6.19
C TRP A 49 -16.22 0.83 -6.61
N GLY A 50 -15.70 1.37 -7.73
CA GLY A 50 -16.10 2.68 -8.26
C GLY A 50 -17.58 2.77 -8.64
N ILE A 51 -18.14 1.69 -9.19
CA ILE A 51 -19.58 1.57 -9.50
C ILE A 51 -20.43 1.73 -8.23
N ARG A 52 -19.92 1.32 -7.06
CA ARG A 52 -20.66 1.38 -5.78
C ARG A 52 -20.59 2.73 -5.07
N GLN A 53 -19.64 3.60 -5.40
CA GLN A 53 -19.43 4.85 -4.65
C GLN A 53 -20.45 5.95 -4.97
N GLY A 54 -21.05 5.93 -6.17
CA GLY A 54 -21.87 7.02 -6.68
C GLY A 54 -21.06 8.22 -7.17
N GLY A 55 -21.74 9.22 -7.73
CA GLY A 55 -21.12 10.44 -8.24
C GLY A 55 -20.08 10.18 -9.33
N PHE A 56 -19.04 11.02 -9.37
CA PHE A 56 -18.03 11.02 -10.42
C PHE A 56 -17.19 9.73 -10.47
N TYR A 57 -17.04 9.00 -9.36
CA TYR A 57 -16.37 7.68 -9.36
C TYR A 57 -17.14 6.63 -10.15
N THR A 58 -18.47 6.67 -10.10
CA THR A 58 -19.30 5.78 -10.91
C THR A 58 -19.22 6.13 -12.39
N ASP A 59 -19.05 7.40 -12.74
CA ASP A 59 -18.85 7.83 -14.13
C ASP A 59 -17.52 7.30 -14.69
N TYR A 60 -16.41 7.42 -13.95
CA TYR A 60 -15.11 6.85 -14.33
C TYR A 60 -15.16 5.33 -14.46
N ALA A 61 -15.75 4.65 -13.48
CA ALA A 61 -15.88 3.20 -13.51
C ALA A 61 -16.72 2.72 -14.70
N ASN A 62 -17.85 3.39 -14.99
CA ASN A 62 -18.69 3.05 -16.14
C ASN A 62 -18.03 3.35 -17.48
N ALA A 63 -17.19 4.40 -17.57
CA ALA A 63 -16.41 4.68 -18.76
C ALA A 63 -15.48 3.50 -19.10
N LEU A 64 -14.77 2.98 -18.09
CA LEU A 64 -13.89 1.82 -18.21
C LEU A 64 -14.65 0.50 -18.46
N ASN A 65 -15.76 0.28 -17.76
CA ASN A 65 -16.54 -0.97 -17.78
C ASN A 65 -17.24 -1.27 -19.12
N GLN A 66 -17.11 -0.38 -20.11
CA GLN A 66 -17.58 -0.60 -21.47
C GLN A 66 -16.63 -1.49 -22.30
N TYR A 67 -15.41 -1.69 -21.82
CA TYR A 67 -14.35 -2.35 -22.56
C TYR A 67 -13.80 -3.54 -21.78
N ASP A 68 -13.45 -4.60 -22.49
CA ASP A 68 -12.75 -5.73 -21.89
C ASP A 68 -11.39 -5.25 -21.35
N ILE A 69 -11.06 -5.61 -20.09
CA ILE A 69 -9.78 -5.28 -19.47
C ILE A 69 -8.65 -5.78 -20.38
N ASN A 70 -7.61 -4.95 -20.53
CA ASN A 70 -6.46 -5.16 -21.42
C ASN A 70 -6.75 -5.05 -22.93
N SER A 71 -7.98 -4.74 -23.36
CA SER A 71 -8.21 -4.32 -24.75
C SER A 71 -7.56 -2.97 -25.05
N ASP A 72 -7.23 -2.72 -26.31
CA ASP A 72 -6.69 -1.42 -26.74
C ASP A 72 -7.62 -0.26 -26.35
N ALA A 73 -8.94 -0.48 -26.44
CA ALA A 73 -9.95 0.49 -26.05
C ALA A 73 -9.93 0.77 -24.54
N PHE A 74 -9.81 -0.26 -23.70
CA PHE A 74 -9.67 -0.10 -22.26
C PHE A 74 -8.41 0.68 -21.88
N ILE A 75 -7.27 0.33 -22.47
CA ILE A 75 -5.99 1.00 -22.21
C ILE A 75 -6.06 2.48 -22.64
N GLN A 76 -6.69 2.74 -23.78
CA GLN A 76 -6.89 4.10 -24.27
C GLN A 76 -7.81 4.89 -23.34
N GLU A 77 -8.93 4.32 -22.90
CA GLU A 77 -9.87 4.96 -21.99
C GLU A 77 -9.23 5.28 -20.64
N TRP A 78 -8.47 4.34 -20.08
CA TRP A 78 -7.71 4.55 -18.83
C TRP A 78 -6.79 5.77 -18.92
N LYS A 79 -6.02 5.87 -20.01
CA LYS A 79 -5.14 7.02 -20.25
C LYS A 79 -5.95 8.30 -20.47
N SER A 80 -7.07 8.21 -21.19
CA SER A 80 -7.94 9.36 -21.47
C SER A 80 -8.55 9.95 -20.19
N LEU A 81 -8.95 9.12 -19.22
CA LEU A 81 -9.42 9.59 -17.91
C LEU A 81 -8.33 10.36 -17.16
N ALA A 82 -7.10 9.84 -17.15
CA ALA A 82 -5.95 10.50 -16.53
C ALA A 82 -5.56 11.81 -17.22
N GLU A 83 -5.74 11.91 -18.54
CA GLU A 83 -5.52 13.15 -19.31
C GLU A 83 -6.64 14.17 -19.11
N THR A 84 -7.88 13.71 -18.99
CA THR A 84 -9.08 14.56 -18.91
C THR A 84 -9.28 15.13 -17.51
N ASP A 85 -9.18 14.29 -16.47
CA ASP A 85 -9.25 14.70 -15.07
C ASP A 85 -8.21 13.93 -14.24
N TYR A 86 -6.96 14.36 -14.36
CA TYR A 86 -5.84 13.80 -13.63
C TYR A 86 -6.10 13.71 -12.12
N ASN A 87 -6.59 14.79 -11.51
CA ASN A 87 -6.74 14.86 -10.06
C ASN A 87 -7.93 14.02 -9.58
N GLY A 88 -9.07 14.07 -10.27
CA GLY A 88 -10.23 13.26 -9.88
C GLY A 88 -9.97 11.76 -10.07
N PHE A 89 -9.28 11.37 -11.15
CA PHE A 89 -8.96 9.96 -11.37
C PHE A 89 -7.87 9.47 -10.40
N LEU A 90 -6.87 10.29 -10.09
CA LEU A 90 -5.90 9.99 -9.03
C LEU A 90 -6.58 9.86 -7.66
N GLN A 91 -7.51 10.76 -7.34
CA GLN A 91 -8.27 10.69 -6.08
C GLN A 91 -9.09 9.40 -6.00
N MET A 92 -9.73 8.98 -7.10
CA MET A 92 -10.46 7.70 -7.13
C MET A 92 -9.55 6.51 -6.81
N GLN A 93 -8.36 6.47 -7.43
CA GLN A 93 -7.38 5.40 -7.19
C GLN A 93 -6.88 5.43 -5.75
N HIS A 94 -6.60 6.62 -5.22
CA HIS A 94 -6.18 6.81 -3.83
C HIS A 94 -7.26 6.35 -2.84
N ASP A 95 -8.51 6.75 -3.04
CA ASP A 95 -9.63 6.40 -2.17
C ASP A 95 -9.95 4.90 -2.21
N TYR A 96 -9.81 4.27 -3.38
CA TYR A 96 -9.91 2.81 -3.50
C TYR A 96 -8.85 2.13 -2.63
N ILE A 97 -7.59 2.53 -2.75
CA ILE A 97 -6.49 1.94 -1.97
C ILE A 97 -6.68 2.21 -0.48
N LYS A 98 -7.12 3.41 -0.12
CA LYS A 98 -7.45 3.73 1.26
C LYS A 98 -8.51 2.75 1.79
N SER A 99 -9.62 2.56 1.08
CA SER A 99 -10.73 1.76 1.60
C SER A 99 -10.45 0.25 1.59
N GLU A 100 -9.91 -0.28 0.49
CA GLU A 100 -9.78 -1.73 0.31
C GLU A 100 -8.49 -2.29 0.89
N TYR A 101 -7.43 -1.47 1.01
CA TYR A 101 -6.14 -1.88 1.54
C TYR A 101 -5.91 -1.30 2.93
N TYR A 102 -5.77 0.01 3.06
CA TYR A 102 -5.42 0.63 4.34
C TYR A 102 -6.48 0.43 5.43
N ASP A 103 -7.74 0.81 5.18
CA ASP A 103 -8.82 0.72 6.17
C ASP A 103 -9.11 -0.77 6.51
N THR A 104 -8.97 -1.68 5.54
CA THR A 104 -9.04 -3.13 5.79
C THR A 104 -7.89 -3.61 6.67
N ALA A 105 -6.66 -3.17 6.42
CA ALA A 105 -5.51 -3.50 7.27
C ALA A 105 -5.69 -2.95 8.70
N CYS A 106 -6.12 -1.69 8.84
CA CYS A 106 -6.44 -1.07 10.13
C CYS A 106 -7.50 -1.86 10.90
N ARG A 107 -8.54 -2.34 10.22
CA ARG A 107 -9.58 -3.19 10.84
C ARG A 107 -9.02 -4.53 11.30
N TYR A 108 -8.14 -5.16 10.53
CA TYR A 108 -7.49 -6.42 10.95
C TYR A 108 -6.53 -6.21 12.12
N LEU A 109 -5.76 -5.13 12.11
CA LEU A 109 -4.91 -4.70 13.21
C LEU A 109 -5.72 -4.42 14.48
N ALA A 110 -6.85 -3.71 14.36
CA ALA A 110 -7.74 -3.42 15.47
C ALA A 110 -8.36 -4.69 16.09
N ASN A 111 -8.71 -5.69 15.27
CA ASN A 111 -9.14 -7.00 15.75
C ASN A 111 -8.04 -7.75 16.52
N ASN A 112 -6.79 -7.33 16.38
CA ASN A 112 -5.62 -7.84 17.11
C ASN A 112 -5.08 -6.85 18.16
N GLY A 113 -5.85 -5.79 18.45
CA GLY A 113 -5.58 -4.83 19.52
C GLY A 113 -4.78 -3.60 19.13
N LEU A 114 -4.34 -3.45 17.87
CA LEU A 114 -3.66 -2.24 17.40
C LEU A 114 -4.66 -1.29 16.74
N HIS A 115 -4.95 -0.18 17.38
CA HIS A 115 -5.89 0.82 16.87
C HIS A 115 -5.14 1.96 16.19
N ALA A 116 -5.09 1.96 14.85
CA ALA A 116 -4.32 2.94 14.07
C ALA A 116 -4.61 4.41 14.42
N ASP A 117 -5.83 4.74 14.88
CA ASP A 117 -6.22 6.08 15.31
C ASP A 117 -5.49 6.57 16.57
N ASN A 118 -4.95 5.65 17.38
CA ASN A 118 -4.17 5.96 18.59
C ASN A 118 -2.68 6.17 18.30
N HIS A 119 -2.25 5.98 17.05
CA HIS A 119 -0.86 6.01 16.64
C HIS A 119 -0.53 7.22 15.76
N SER A 120 0.76 7.47 15.65
CA SER A 120 1.37 8.51 14.83
C SER A 120 0.99 8.40 13.35
N ASP A 121 0.97 9.54 12.68
CA ASP A 121 0.76 9.60 11.23
C ASP A 121 1.88 8.85 10.49
N ALA A 122 3.10 8.87 11.03
CA ALA A 122 4.19 8.04 10.50
C ALA A 122 3.87 6.54 10.52
N LEU A 123 3.32 6.00 11.62
CA LEU A 123 2.94 4.58 11.66
C LEU A 123 1.75 4.29 10.74
N LYS A 124 0.81 5.23 10.57
CA LYS A 124 -0.29 5.09 9.61
C LYS A 124 0.23 4.98 8.17
N ASP A 125 1.21 5.79 7.79
CA ASP A 125 1.88 5.71 6.48
C ASP A 125 2.63 4.37 6.31
N VAL A 126 3.23 3.85 7.37
CA VAL A 126 3.82 2.50 7.34
C VAL A 126 2.76 1.42 7.13
N ILE A 127 1.62 1.48 7.83
CA ILE A 127 0.49 0.56 7.62
C ILE A 127 0.01 0.63 6.16
N TRP A 128 -0.15 1.83 5.60
CA TRP A 128 -0.52 2.04 4.20
C TRP A 128 0.46 1.33 3.27
N SER A 129 1.75 1.63 3.41
CA SER A 129 2.78 1.09 2.54
C SER A 129 2.85 -0.43 2.58
N ARG A 130 2.73 -1.03 3.78
CA ARG A 130 2.71 -2.50 3.93
C ARG A 130 1.45 -3.13 3.36
N ALA A 131 0.29 -2.49 3.56
CA ALA A 131 -0.96 -2.95 2.98
C ALA A 131 -0.92 -2.94 1.45
N VAL A 132 -0.36 -1.89 0.83
CA VAL A 132 -0.21 -1.81 -0.63
C VAL A 132 0.78 -2.86 -1.14
N GLN A 133 1.93 -3.03 -0.47
CA GLN A 133 2.99 -3.93 -0.94
C GLN A 133 2.65 -5.41 -0.78
N TYR A 134 2.04 -5.80 0.34
CA TYR A 134 1.82 -7.20 0.70
C TYR A 134 0.35 -7.60 0.77
N GLY A 135 -0.57 -6.66 0.55
CA GLY A 135 -1.99 -6.86 0.77
C GLY A 135 -2.38 -6.73 2.25
N PRO A 136 -3.62 -6.32 2.54
CA PRO A 136 -4.06 -6.05 3.91
C PRO A 136 -4.04 -7.28 4.82
N GLY A 137 -4.23 -8.48 4.26
CA GLY A 137 -4.29 -9.73 5.03
C GLY A 137 -2.97 -10.10 5.72
N ASN A 138 -1.84 -9.64 5.19
CA ASN A 138 -0.51 -9.98 5.69
C ASN A 138 0.03 -8.97 6.72
N VAL A 139 -0.63 -7.82 6.88
CA VAL A 139 -0.14 -6.74 7.75
C VAL A 139 -0.10 -7.17 9.22
N VAL A 140 -1.06 -7.96 9.68
CA VAL A 140 -1.11 -8.42 11.08
C VAL A 140 0.08 -9.32 11.41
N ASP A 141 0.41 -10.26 10.53
CA ASP A 141 1.53 -11.19 10.73
C ASP A 141 2.86 -10.43 10.74
N LEU A 142 3.06 -9.51 9.78
CA LEU A 142 4.24 -8.65 9.74
C LEU A 142 4.38 -7.81 11.02
N PHE A 143 3.29 -7.24 11.53
CA PHE A 143 3.31 -6.43 12.76
C PHE A 143 3.55 -7.28 14.01
N ASN A 144 3.06 -8.51 14.06
CA ASN A 144 3.38 -9.45 15.14
C ASN A 144 4.87 -9.84 15.14
N GLU A 145 5.47 -10.01 13.96
CA GLU A 145 6.91 -10.24 13.85
C GLU A 145 7.73 -9.02 14.26
N ALA A 146 7.26 -7.83 13.90
CA ALA A 146 7.88 -6.56 14.27
C ALA A 146 8.06 -6.39 15.79
N LEU A 147 7.15 -6.94 16.60
CA LEU A 147 7.26 -6.92 18.06
C LEU A 147 8.58 -7.51 18.56
N ARG A 148 9.17 -8.50 17.86
CA ARG A 148 10.45 -9.13 18.25
C ARG A 148 11.63 -8.17 18.25
N TYR A 149 11.50 -7.05 17.56
CA TYR A 149 12.52 -6.00 17.49
C TYR A 149 12.29 -4.87 18.50
N VAL A 150 11.15 -4.88 19.22
CA VAL A 150 10.84 -3.87 20.23
C VAL A 150 11.63 -4.16 21.52
N PRO A 151 12.34 -3.17 22.10
CA PRO A 151 13.10 -3.35 23.32
C PRO A 151 12.25 -3.89 24.48
N GLY A 152 12.68 -5.00 25.08
CA GLY A 152 11.98 -5.65 26.19
C GLY A 152 10.88 -6.62 25.78
N TYR A 153 10.72 -6.89 24.48
CA TYR A 153 9.79 -7.88 23.97
C TYR A 153 9.90 -9.23 24.70
N THR A 154 8.75 -9.83 24.99
CA THR A 154 8.62 -11.21 25.43
C THR A 154 7.57 -11.91 24.58
N ASN A 155 7.62 -13.25 24.53
CA ASN A 155 6.64 -14.05 23.78
C ASN A 155 5.19 -13.96 24.32
N GLU A 156 4.97 -13.23 25.42
CA GLU A 156 3.64 -12.96 25.97
C GLU A 156 3.04 -11.69 25.38
N TRP A 157 3.83 -10.86 24.69
CA TRP A 157 3.36 -9.61 24.09
C TRP A 157 2.50 -9.88 22.86
N ASN A 158 1.51 -9.01 22.68
CA ASN A 158 0.73 -8.88 21.45
C ASN A 158 0.57 -7.38 21.15
N LEU A 159 -0.10 -7.06 20.04
CA LEU A 159 -0.24 -5.67 19.63
C LEU A 159 -1.15 -4.83 20.55
N SER A 160 -1.99 -5.45 21.39
CA SER A 160 -2.90 -4.73 22.30
C SER A 160 -2.22 -4.03 23.47
N TRP A 161 -0.93 -4.27 23.69
CA TRP A 161 -0.27 -3.90 24.93
C TRP A 161 0.27 -2.47 24.97
N VAL A 162 0.28 -1.73 23.86
CA VAL A 162 1.08 -0.49 23.78
C VAL A 162 0.50 0.60 22.87
N ASP A 163 -0.31 1.48 23.45
CA ASP A 163 -0.71 2.77 22.87
C ASP A 163 0.21 3.88 23.39
N ALA A 164 1.45 3.93 22.92
CA ALA A 164 2.40 4.98 23.31
C ALA A 164 3.26 5.43 22.13
N LEU A 165 3.46 6.75 21.97
CA LEU A 165 4.27 7.30 20.86
C LEU A 165 5.68 6.69 20.79
N ARG A 166 6.32 6.39 21.92
CA ARG A 166 7.64 5.73 21.91
C ARG A 166 7.58 4.34 21.28
N PHE A 167 6.49 3.62 21.47
CA PHE A 167 6.30 2.31 20.87
C PHE A 167 6.15 2.39 19.36
N ASP A 168 5.53 3.44 18.82
CA ASP A 168 5.46 3.65 17.36
C ASP A 168 6.84 3.69 16.73
N TYR A 169 7.82 4.38 17.35
CA TYR A 169 9.20 4.38 16.87
C TYR A 169 9.77 2.96 16.79
N ASP A 170 9.68 2.20 17.88
CA ASP A 170 10.26 0.86 17.97
C ASP A 170 9.52 -0.12 17.04
N LEU A 171 8.21 0.05 16.87
CA LEU A 171 7.38 -0.74 15.95
C LEU A 171 7.67 -0.41 14.49
N ILE A 172 7.85 0.87 14.12
CA ILE A 172 8.27 1.27 12.76
C ILE A 172 9.59 0.58 12.42
N VAL A 173 10.58 0.63 13.31
CA VAL A 173 11.85 -0.10 13.13
C VAL A 173 11.57 -1.59 12.94
N GLY A 174 10.81 -2.20 13.85
CA GLY A 174 10.53 -3.63 13.79
C GLY A 174 9.82 -4.09 12.53
N VAL A 175 8.89 -3.30 11.98
CA VAL A 175 8.19 -3.62 10.74
C VAL A 175 9.17 -3.70 9.59
N TYR A 176 10.02 -2.68 9.40
CA TYR A 176 11.01 -2.70 8.32
C TYR A 176 12.11 -3.74 8.52
N GLU A 177 12.50 -4.05 9.75
CA GLU A 177 13.47 -5.13 10.00
C GLU A 177 12.87 -6.53 9.75
N SER A 178 11.63 -6.77 10.16
CA SER A 178 10.91 -8.03 9.88
C SER A 178 10.70 -8.21 8.38
N ASN A 179 10.39 -7.12 7.69
CA ASN A 179 10.16 -7.14 6.26
C ASN A 179 11.41 -7.49 5.45
N LYS A 180 12.62 -7.34 6.01
CA LYS A 180 13.89 -7.67 5.35
C LYS A 180 14.29 -9.14 5.51
N THR A 181 13.43 -9.98 6.09
CA THR A 181 13.67 -11.41 6.25
C THR A 181 13.19 -12.22 5.05
N ASP A 182 13.71 -13.44 4.90
CA ASP A 182 13.39 -14.33 3.76
C ASP A 182 11.90 -14.72 3.68
N GLU A 183 11.14 -14.57 4.79
CA GLU A 183 9.69 -14.75 4.83
C GLU A 183 8.96 -13.69 3.97
N TRP A 184 9.50 -12.47 3.92
CA TRP A 184 8.85 -11.31 3.29
C TRP A 184 9.55 -10.81 2.03
N ILE A 185 10.82 -11.16 1.85
CA ILE A 185 11.58 -10.97 0.62
C ILE A 185 12.14 -12.33 0.23
N SER A 186 11.48 -13.00 -0.73
CA SER A 186 11.89 -14.33 -1.16
C SER A 186 13.35 -14.35 -1.60
N ASP A 187 14.12 -15.29 -1.06
CA ASP A 187 15.50 -15.60 -1.47
C ASP A 187 15.58 -16.13 -2.91
N SER A 188 14.43 -16.51 -3.49
CA SER A 188 14.30 -16.94 -4.88
C SER A 188 14.28 -15.79 -5.88
N LEU A 189 14.22 -14.53 -5.43
CA LEU A 189 14.30 -13.36 -6.31
C LEU A 189 15.69 -13.25 -6.93
N SER A 190 15.80 -12.62 -8.10
CA SER A 190 17.12 -12.28 -8.63
C SER A 190 17.81 -11.28 -7.70
N GLU A 191 19.15 -11.30 -7.68
CA GLU A 191 19.96 -10.45 -6.81
C GLU A 191 19.59 -8.96 -6.95
N ASP A 192 19.42 -8.47 -8.18
CA ASP A 192 19.01 -7.08 -8.44
C ASP A 192 17.62 -6.74 -7.88
N VAL A 193 16.66 -7.67 -7.95
CA VAL A 193 15.30 -7.45 -7.45
C VAL A 193 15.29 -7.50 -5.92
N TYR A 194 16.00 -8.47 -5.34
CA TYR A 194 16.19 -8.57 -3.90
C TYR A 194 16.81 -7.29 -3.34
N GLU A 195 17.93 -6.84 -3.92
CA GLU A 195 18.64 -5.63 -3.49
C GLU A 195 17.77 -4.38 -3.69
N GLY A 196 16.99 -4.30 -4.77
CA GLY A 196 16.02 -3.23 -5.00
C GLY A 196 14.96 -3.14 -3.91
N VAL A 197 14.33 -4.27 -3.56
CA VAL A 197 13.32 -4.31 -2.48
C VAL A 197 13.97 -4.00 -1.14
N TYR A 198 15.12 -4.58 -0.82
CA TYR A 198 15.84 -4.33 0.42
C TYR A 198 16.19 -2.84 0.58
N ASN A 199 16.74 -2.21 -0.46
CA ASN A 199 17.10 -0.79 -0.46
C ASN A 199 15.87 0.10 -0.31
N ARG A 200 14.74 -0.28 -0.90
CA ARG A 200 13.45 0.39 -0.64
C ARG A 200 13.10 0.33 0.84
N MET A 201 13.15 -0.85 1.48
CA MET A 201 12.83 -1.00 2.91
C MET A 201 13.70 -0.11 3.78
N GLU A 202 15.01 -0.05 3.50
CA GLU A 202 15.93 0.77 4.30
C GLU A 202 15.67 2.26 4.13
N LYS A 203 15.42 2.73 2.90
CA LYS A 203 15.15 4.14 2.62
C LYS A 203 13.81 4.58 3.21
N GLU A 204 12.76 3.78 3.01
CA GLU A 204 11.42 4.09 3.49
C GLU A 204 11.36 4.09 5.04
N LYS A 205 12.11 3.19 5.70
CA LYS A 205 12.33 3.24 7.15
C LYS A 205 12.90 4.58 7.61
N GLN A 206 13.93 5.08 6.93
CA GLN A 206 14.55 6.36 7.30
C GLN A 206 13.58 7.52 7.12
N GLU A 207 12.78 7.50 6.06
CA GLU A 207 11.75 8.50 5.79
C GLU A 207 10.62 8.47 6.84
N ALA A 208 10.15 7.28 7.22
CA ALA A 208 9.16 7.08 8.27
C ALA A 208 9.66 7.57 9.64
N LEU A 209 10.89 7.25 10.02
CA LEU A 209 11.48 7.72 11.28
C LEU A 209 11.71 9.24 11.28
N ALA A 210 12.06 9.82 10.12
CA ALA A 210 12.17 11.27 9.98
C ALA A 210 10.81 11.98 10.07
N MET A 211 9.76 11.37 9.51
CA MET A 211 8.38 11.82 9.65
C MET A 211 7.95 11.76 11.13
N PHE A 212 8.13 10.62 11.78
CA PHE A 212 7.81 10.41 13.18
C PHE A 212 8.53 11.43 14.08
N THR A 213 9.83 11.64 13.86
CA THR A 213 10.63 12.59 14.65
C THR A 213 10.11 14.03 14.53
N LYS A 214 9.60 14.43 13.36
CA LYS A 214 8.99 15.76 13.16
C LYS A 214 7.63 15.87 13.84
N GLU A 215 6.88 14.78 13.91
CA GLU A 215 5.54 14.73 14.49
C GLU A 215 5.55 14.90 16.02
N ILE A 216 6.58 14.38 16.69
CA ILE A 216 6.70 14.42 18.15
C ILE A 216 7.51 15.62 18.70
N GLN A 217 7.92 16.55 17.84
CA GLN A 217 8.59 17.81 18.22
C GLN A 217 7.60 18.90 18.57
#